data_AF-A0A8T4DMU1-F1
#
_entry.id   AF-A0A8T4DMU1-F1
#
_cell.length_a   1.000
_cell.length_b   1.000
_cell.length_c   1.000
_cell.angle_alpha   90.00
_cell.angle_beta   90.00
_cell.angle_gamma   90.00
#
_symmetry.space_group_name_H-M   'P 1'
#
loop_
_entity.id
_entity.type
_entity.pdbx_description
1 polymer ?
#
loop_
_entity_poly.entity_id
_entity_poly.type
_entity_poly.pdbx_seq_one_letter_code
_entity_poly.pdbx_strand_id
1 'polypeptide(L)'
;MHLDEEGLSAEEKIRQLIESEESKRKDLDEKKKELEAKKREIEELEKTRNKEMSAARKAVQDQIEELETEERRRYKELEEIRKRKEEEAASLESLIGEEGTAKKEAAPKMRGYGEVIEEVMRGQPGFYELTNYNVMNRLESLAGEAQSRPLTENEREFVAMVEYHAKNLSKDDFYKDKQGAQYLKQELARVDFINKTMKKDREKGQGEYEL
;
A
#
# COMPACT_ATOMS: atom_id res chain seq x y z
N MET A 1 54.03 -56.26 -56.63
CA MET A 1 52.88 -57.11 -56.23
C MET A 1 51.68 -56.20 -56.19
N HIS A 2 50.90 -56.18 -57.28
CA HIS A 2 49.57 -55.59 -57.29
C HIS A 2 48.60 -56.68 -56.85
N LEU A 3 47.95 -56.47 -55.72
CA LEU A 3 46.82 -57.27 -55.29
C LEU A 3 45.65 -56.30 -55.09
N ASP A 4 44.65 -56.51 -55.95
CA ASP A 4 43.22 -56.40 -55.70
C ASP A 4 42.60 -55.00 -55.54
N GLU A 5 42.61 -54.23 -56.65
CA GLU A 5 41.48 -53.35 -56.97
C GLU A 5 40.46 -54.13 -57.83
N GLU A 6 39.78 -55.11 -57.23
CA GLU A 6 38.53 -55.63 -57.81
C GLU A 6 37.44 -54.60 -57.57
N GLY A 7 37.30 -53.67 -58.51
CA GLY A 7 36.18 -52.74 -58.53
C GLY A 7 34.86 -53.51 -58.66
N LEU A 8 34.00 -53.40 -57.64
CA LEU A 8 32.62 -53.92 -57.61
C LEU A 8 31.98 -53.87 -59.01
N SER A 9 31.39 -54.99 -59.44
CA SER A 9 30.67 -55.07 -60.71
C SER A 9 29.62 -53.96 -60.77
N ALA A 10 29.32 -53.44 -61.97
CA ALA A 10 28.28 -52.43 -62.16
C ALA A 10 26.95 -52.84 -61.51
N GLU A 11 26.64 -54.14 -61.52
CA GLU A 11 25.45 -54.70 -60.88
C GLU A 11 25.48 -54.61 -59.34
N GLU A 12 26.64 -54.80 -58.71
CA GLU A 12 26.78 -54.71 -57.25
C GLU A 12 26.71 -53.25 -56.78
N LYS A 13 27.27 -52.31 -57.55
CA LYS A 13 27.10 -50.87 -57.29
C LYS A 13 25.64 -50.44 -57.40
N ILE A 14 24.90 -50.96 -58.39
CA ILE A 14 23.47 -50.69 -58.53
C ILE A 14 22.68 -51.28 -57.35
N ARG A 15 22.99 -52.51 -56.91
CA ARG A 15 22.34 -53.09 -55.71
C ARG A 15 22.58 -52.28 -54.45
N GLN A 16 23.82 -51.85 -54.19
CA GLN A 16 24.13 -51.00 -53.04
C GLN A 16 23.39 -49.65 -53.09
N LEU A 17 23.24 -49.05 -54.28
CA LEU A 17 22.47 -47.82 -54.44
C LEU A 17 20.98 -48.03 -54.14
N ILE A 18 20.40 -49.13 -54.60
CA ILE A 18 18.99 -49.48 -54.33
C ILE A 18 18.78 -49.71 -52.83
N GLU A 19 19.63 -50.50 -52.17
CA GLU A 19 19.55 -50.73 -50.73
C GLU A 19 19.71 -49.44 -49.92
N SER A 20 20.63 -48.55 -50.33
CA SER A 20 20.81 -47.25 -49.71
C SER A 20 19.58 -46.35 -49.87
N GLU A 21 18.98 -46.30 -51.06
CA GLU A 21 17.76 -45.53 -51.31
C GLU A 21 16.54 -46.11 -50.57
N GLU A 22 16.42 -47.43 -50.47
CA GLU A 22 15.39 -48.08 -49.67
C GLU A 22 15.55 -47.80 -48.17
N SER A 23 16.79 -47.82 -47.66
CA SER A 23 17.08 -47.43 -46.28
C SER A 23 16.69 -45.97 -46.01
N LYS A 24 17.11 -45.04 -46.88
CA LYS A 24 16.74 -43.62 -46.74
C LYS A 24 15.24 -43.40 -46.80
N ARG A 25 14.51 -44.16 -47.62
CA ARG A 25 13.04 -44.09 -47.68
C ARG A 25 12.40 -44.54 -46.37
N LYS A 26 12.88 -45.64 -45.79
CA LYS A 26 12.42 -46.11 -44.47
C LYS A 26 12.69 -45.07 -43.39
N ASP A 27 13.90 -44.52 -43.34
CA ASP A 27 14.29 -43.48 -42.38
C ASP A 27 13.42 -42.21 -42.52
N LEU A 28 13.11 -41.81 -43.76
CA LEU A 28 12.23 -40.67 -44.02
C LEU A 28 10.78 -40.94 -43.57
N ASP A 29 10.28 -42.15 -43.80
CA ASP A 29 8.93 -42.53 -43.38
C ASP A 29 8.82 -42.66 -41.85
N GLU A 30 9.86 -43.14 -41.17
CA GLU A 30 9.95 -43.13 -39.71
C GLU A 30 9.97 -41.69 -39.16
N LYS A 31 10.78 -40.81 -39.73
CA LYS A 31 10.82 -39.38 -39.35
C LYS A 31 9.48 -38.68 -39.60
N LYS A 32 8.76 -39.02 -40.68
CA LYS A 32 7.41 -38.49 -40.92
C LYS A 32 6.44 -38.93 -39.84
N LYS A 33 6.43 -40.21 -39.47
CA LYS A 33 5.58 -40.73 -38.39
C LYS A 33 5.90 -40.07 -37.06
N GLU A 34 7.17 -39.88 -36.74
CA GLU A 34 7.60 -39.19 -35.52
C GLU A 34 7.15 -37.72 -35.51
N LEU A 35 7.27 -37.01 -36.64
CA LEU A 35 6.80 -35.64 -36.79
C LEU A 35 5.27 -35.54 -36.64
N GLU A 36 4.52 -36.47 -37.21
CA GLU A 36 3.06 -36.51 -37.03
C GLU A 36 2.66 -36.78 -35.58
N ALA A 37 3.36 -37.69 -34.89
CA ALA A 37 3.14 -37.96 -33.47
C ALA A 37 3.40 -36.70 -32.62
N LYS A 38 4.54 -36.03 -32.84
CA LYS A 38 4.89 -34.77 -32.15
C LYS A 38 3.89 -33.65 -32.43
N LYS A 39 3.36 -33.55 -33.66
CA LYS A 39 2.31 -32.58 -33.98
C LYS A 39 1.04 -32.82 -33.18
N ARG A 40 0.60 -34.08 -33.06
CA ARG A 40 -0.59 -34.43 -32.26
C ARG A 40 -0.38 -34.14 -30.77
N GLU A 41 0.80 -34.45 -30.25
CA GLU A 41 1.17 -34.15 -28.86
C GLU A 41 1.12 -32.64 -28.59
N ILE A 42 1.65 -31.81 -29.50
CA ILE A 42 1.57 -30.34 -29.39
C ILE A 42 0.11 -29.87 -29.42
N GLU A 43 -0.72 -30.38 -30.33
CA GLU A 43 -2.14 -30.01 -30.40
C GLU A 43 -2.91 -30.36 -29.11
N GLU A 44 -2.60 -31.48 -28.47
CA GLU A 44 -3.20 -31.88 -27.20
C GLU A 44 -2.74 -30.99 -26.03
N LEU A 45 -1.44 -30.65 -26.00
CA LEU A 45 -0.89 -29.71 -25.02
C LEU A 45 -1.51 -28.32 -25.18
N GLU A 46 -1.67 -27.83 -26.40
CA GLU A 46 -2.31 -26.54 -26.67
C GLU A 46 -3.78 -26.53 -26.25
N LYS A 47 -4.53 -27.60 -26.54
CA LYS A 47 -5.93 -27.75 -26.07
C LYS A 47 -6.02 -27.74 -24.55
N THR A 48 -5.09 -28.41 -23.87
CA THR A 48 -5.05 -28.47 -22.40
C THR A 48 -4.72 -27.11 -21.80
N ARG A 49 -3.65 -26.47 -22.30
CA ARG A 49 -3.26 -25.11 -21.92
C ARG A 49 -4.39 -24.11 -22.11
N ASN A 50 -5.12 -24.17 -23.23
CA ASN A 50 -6.24 -23.27 -23.49
C ASN A 50 -7.40 -23.48 -22.51
N LYS A 51 -7.69 -24.72 -22.12
CA LYS A 51 -8.69 -25.02 -21.09
C LYS A 51 -8.27 -24.47 -19.73
N GLU A 52 -7.03 -24.71 -19.32
CA GLU A 52 -6.50 -24.20 -18.04
C GLU A 52 -6.49 -22.68 -17.99
N MET A 53 -6.03 -22.02 -19.05
CA MET A 53 -6.06 -20.57 -19.18
C MET A 53 -7.49 -20.01 -19.12
N SER A 54 -8.45 -20.67 -19.75
CA SER A 54 -9.86 -20.28 -19.70
C SER A 54 -10.43 -20.43 -18.28
N ALA A 55 -10.10 -21.52 -17.59
CA ALA A 55 -10.55 -21.75 -16.22
C ALA A 55 -9.95 -20.72 -15.26
N ALA A 56 -8.65 -20.42 -15.38
CA ALA A 56 -7.98 -19.41 -14.58
C ALA A 56 -8.57 -18.00 -14.81
N ARG A 57 -8.82 -17.63 -16.07
CA ARG A 57 -9.48 -16.34 -16.38
C ARG A 57 -10.86 -16.24 -15.76
N LYS A 58 -11.65 -17.31 -15.82
CA LYS A 58 -12.97 -17.34 -15.21
C LYS A 58 -12.89 -17.19 -13.69
N ALA A 59 -11.99 -17.93 -13.03
CA ALA A 59 -11.81 -17.83 -11.58
C ALA A 59 -11.41 -16.42 -11.13
N VAL A 60 -10.52 -15.76 -11.88
CA VAL A 60 -10.14 -14.36 -11.60
C VAL A 60 -11.32 -13.42 -11.80
N GLN A 61 -12.11 -13.61 -12.86
CA GLN A 61 -13.31 -12.79 -13.08
C GLN A 61 -14.34 -12.97 -11.96
N ASP A 62 -14.60 -14.21 -11.54
CA ASP A 62 -15.53 -14.52 -10.45
C ASP A 62 -15.05 -13.84 -9.13
N GLN A 63 -13.74 -13.82 -8.85
CA GLN A 63 -13.17 -13.12 -7.70
C GLN A 63 -13.31 -11.59 -7.78
N ILE A 64 -13.14 -11.01 -8.96
CA ILE A 64 -13.34 -9.57 -9.16
C ILE A 64 -14.81 -9.21 -8.90
N GLU A 65 -15.75 -9.99 -9.44
CA GLU A 65 -17.18 -9.77 -9.23
C GLU A 65 -17.56 -9.89 -7.74
N GLU A 66 -16.99 -10.88 -7.03
CA GLU A 66 -17.18 -11.02 -5.57
C GLU A 66 -16.68 -9.79 -4.81
N LEU A 67 -15.44 -9.33 -5.08
CA LEU A 67 -14.87 -8.15 -4.43
C LEU A 67 -15.67 -6.87 -4.73
N GLU A 68 -16.10 -6.66 -5.97
CA GLU A 68 -16.95 -5.52 -6.33
C GLU A 68 -18.28 -5.54 -5.54
N THR A 69 -18.87 -6.71 -5.36
CA THR A 69 -20.12 -6.83 -4.58
C THR A 69 -19.90 -6.55 -3.10
N GLU A 70 -18.76 -6.96 -2.55
CA GLU A 70 -18.38 -6.70 -1.16
C GLU A 70 -18.09 -5.21 -0.94
N GLU A 71 -17.35 -4.57 -1.83
CA GLU A 71 -17.09 -3.13 -1.79
C GLU A 71 -18.39 -2.32 -1.85
N ARG A 72 -19.32 -2.68 -2.74
CA ARG A 72 -20.64 -2.04 -2.81
C ARG A 72 -21.43 -2.19 -1.50
N ARG A 73 -21.33 -3.33 -0.82
CA ARG A 73 -21.95 -3.53 0.49
C ARG A 73 -21.30 -2.64 1.55
N ARG A 74 -19.97 -2.63 1.64
CA ARG A 74 -19.24 -1.77 2.58
C ARG A 74 -19.53 -0.29 2.36
N TYR A 75 -19.60 0.15 1.11
CA TYR A 75 -19.94 1.53 0.79
C TYR A 75 -21.34 1.90 1.30
N LYS A 76 -22.35 1.04 1.10
CA LYS A 76 -23.70 1.25 1.62
C LYS A 76 -23.72 1.29 3.15
N GLU A 77 -23.00 0.39 3.82
CA GLU A 77 -22.88 0.39 5.29
C GLU A 77 -22.25 1.69 5.80
N LEU A 78 -21.20 2.18 5.13
CA LEU A 78 -20.56 3.46 5.45
C LEU A 78 -21.49 4.65 5.22
N GLU A 79 -22.27 4.64 4.14
CA GLU A 79 -23.26 5.68 3.83
C GLU A 79 -24.39 5.70 4.87
N GLU A 80 -24.88 4.53 5.32
CA GLU A 80 -25.85 4.43 6.41
C GLU A 80 -25.29 4.94 7.74
N ILE A 81 -24.04 4.61 8.07
CA ILE A 81 -23.36 5.13 9.27
C ILE A 81 -23.23 6.65 9.18
N ARG A 82 -22.84 7.18 8.02
CA ARG A 82 -22.72 8.62 7.80
C ARG A 82 -24.07 9.31 7.99
N LYS A 83 -25.14 8.76 7.40
CA LYS A 83 -26.49 9.29 7.54
C LYS A 83 -26.97 9.28 9.00
N ARG A 84 -26.73 8.19 9.75
CA ARG A 84 -27.05 8.14 11.18
C ARG A 84 -26.28 9.19 11.98
N LYS A 85 -25.00 9.40 11.68
CA LYS A 85 -24.21 10.46 12.33
C LYS A 85 -24.72 11.86 12.00
N GLU A 86 -25.14 12.09 10.76
CA GLU A 86 -25.76 13.37 10.35
C GLU A 86 -27.10 13.59 11.06
N GLU A 87 -27.93 12.55 11.20
CA GLU A 87 -29.20 12.59 11.96
C GLU A 87 -28.97 12.80 13.47
N GLU A 88 -27.99 12.13 14.07
CA GLU A 88 -27.59 12.32 15.46
C GLU A 88 -27.05 13.73 15.70
N ALA A 89 -26.22 14.26 14.79
CA ALA A 89 -25.72 15.64 14.86
C ALA A 89 -26.86 16.66 14.74
N ALA A 90 -27.78 16.48 13.80
CA ALA A 90 -28.95 17.35 13.66
C ALA A 90 -29.87 17.30 14.89
N SER A 91 -30.05 16.11 15.50
CA SER A 91 -30.81 15.96 16.73
C SER A 91 -30.12 16.65 17.92
N LEU A 92 -28.79 16.59 18.01
CA LEU A 92 -28.01 17.30 19.02
C LEU A 92 -28.08 18.82 18.82
N GLU A 93 -28.00 19.31 17.58
CA GLU A 93 -28.19 20.74 17.28
C GLU A 93 -29.59 21.22 17.65
N SER A 94 -30.63 20.41 17.41
CA SER A 94 -32.00 20.73 17.85
C SER A 94 -32.12 20.80 19.37
N LEU A 95 -31.51 19.86 20.10
CA LEU A 95 -31.48 19.86 21.57
C LEU A 95 -30.73 21.09 22.13
N ILE A 96 -29.60 21.45 21.53
CA ILE A 96 -28.84 22.66 21.89
C ILE A 96 -29.65 23.93 21.59
N GLY A 97 -30.41 23.95 20.49
CA GLY A 97 -31.32 25.03 20.12
C GLY A 97 -32.48 25.22 21.11
N GLU A 98 -33.05 24.13 21.62
CA GLU A 98 -34.09 24.15 22.64
C GLU A 98 -33.55 24.54 24.02
N GLU A 99 -32.40 24.00 24.45
CA GLU A 99 -31.72 24.41 25.70
C GLU A 99 -31.25 25.87 25.66
N GLY A 100 -30.92 26.41 24.48
CA GLY A 100 -30.53 27.82 24.29
C GLY A 100 -31.65 28.83 24.55
N THR A 101 -32.92 28.40 24.57
CA THR A 101 -34.05 29.25 24.96
C THR A 101 -34.40 29.16 26.45
N ALA A 102 -33.86 28.16 27.17
CA ALA A 102 -34.17 27.87 28.56
C ALA A 102 -32.90 27.74 29.42
N LYS A 103 -32.11 28.81 29.53
CA LYS A 103 -31.27 29.22 30.70
C LYS A 103 -30.12 30.10 30.24
N LYS A 104 -30.31 31.42 30.34
CA LYS A 104 -29.20 32.38 30.47
C LYS A 104 -28.86 32.53 31.95
N GLU A 105 -28.24 31.51 32.52
CA GLU A 105 -27.37 31.68 33.69
C GLU A 105 -26.06 30.94 33.40
N ALA A 106 -24.96 31.67 33.56
CA ALA A 106 -23.64 31.34 33.08
C ALA A 106 -23.10 30.02 33.64
N ALA A 107 -23.09 28.97 32.82
CA ALA A 107 -22.17 27.85 32.95
C ALA A 107 -21.10 27.95 31.85
N PRO A 108 -19.83 27.62 32.13
CA PRO A 108 -18.79 27.64 31.12
C PRO A 108 -19.17 26.64 30.02
N LYS A 109 -19.33 27.13 28.79
CA LYS A 109 -19.57 26.29 27.61
C LYS A 109 -18.47 25.24 27.54
N MET A 110 -18.83 23.97 27.74
CA MET A 110 -17.96 22.84 27.43
C MET A 110 -17.69 22.87 25.93
N ARG A 111 -16.51 23.33 25.53
CA ARG A 111 -16.02 23.24 24.15
C ARG A 111 -15.58 21.80 23.89
N GLY A 112 -16.04 21.23 22.79
CA GLY A 112 -15.55 19.93 22.34
C GLY A 112 -14.10 20.02 21.85
N TYR A 113 -13.35 18.92 21.95
CA TYR A 113 -11.98 18.78 21.43
C TYR A 113 -11.82 19.30 19.99
N GLY A 114 -12.85 19.10 19.16
CA GLY A 114 -12.89 19.58 17.77
C GLY A 114 -12.94 21.10 17.65
N GLU A 115 -13.70 21.81 18.50
CA GLU A 115 -13.79 23.28 18.46
C GLU A 115 -12.50 23.96 18.91
N VAL A 116 -11.80 23.38 19.89
CA VAL A 116 -10.50 23.92 20.36
C VAL A 116 -9.44 23.75 19.28
N ILE A 117 -9.47 22.64 18.57
CA ILE A 117 -8.61 22.40 17.41
C ILE A 117 -8.98 23.34 16.27
N GLU A 118 -10.27 23.58 15.97
CA GLU A 118 -10.70 24.53 14.95
C GLU A 118 -10.28 25.99 15.26
N GLU A 119 -10.33 26.42 16.52
CA GLU A 119 -9.83 27.75 16.92
C GLU A 119 -8.32 27.89 16.76
N VAL A 120 -7.56 26.82 17.03
CA VAL A 120 -6.12 26.74 16.72
C VAL A 120 -5.87 26.72 15.20
N MET A 121 -6.74 26.06 14.44
CA MET A 121 -6.64 25.87 12.99
C MET A 121 -6.98 27.11 12.16
N ARG A 122 -7.75 28.09 12.69
CA ARG A 122 -8.08 29.34 11.98
C ARG A 122 -6.88 30.27 11.73
N GLY A 123 -5.72 30.00 12.33
CA GLY A 123 -4.56 30.89 12.32
C GLY A 123 -3.45 30.60 11.31
N GLN A 124 -3.41 29.45 10.62
CA GLN A 124 -2.26 29.11 9.75
C GLN A 124 -2.62 28.44 8.40
N PRO A 125 -2.13 28.97 7.27
CA PRO A 125 -2.46 28.51 5.91
C PRO A 125 -1.54 27.38 5.42
N GLY A 126 -1.55 26.22 6.07
CA GLY A 126 -0.81 25.00 5.66
C GLY A 126 -1.67 23.73 5.65
N PHE A 127 -2.98 23.90 5.51
CA PHE A 127 -4.00 23.16 6.26
C PHE A 127 -4.39 21.75 5.80
N TYR A 128 -4.03 21.27 4.61
CA TYR A 128 -4.49 19.94 4.18
C TYR A 128 -3.78 18.75 4.87
N GLU A 129 -2.74 18.99 5.67
CA GLU A 129 -1.91 17.92 6.23
C GLU A 129 -2.22 17.55 7.69
N LEU A 130 -3.03 18.32 8.44
CA LEU A 130 -3.13 18.21 9.90
C LEU A 130 -4.44 17.57 10.41
N THR A 131 -4.70 16.31 10.02
CA THR A 131 -5.58 15.45 10.83
C THR A 131 -4.77 14.79 11.94
N ASN A 132 -5.36 14.43 13.10
CA ASN A 132 -4.65 13.77 14.22
C ASN A 132 -3.81 12.56 13.77
N TYR A 133 -4.28 11.83 12.76
CA TYR A 133 -3.57 10.69 12.18
C TYR A 133 -2.27 11.10 11.48
N ASN A 134 -2.29 12.23 10.77
CA ASN A 134 -1.14 12.72 10.01
C ASN A 134 -0.07 13.36 10.91
N VAL A 135 -0.47 14.01 12.00
CA VAL A 135 0.47 14.60 12.97
C VAL A 135 1.28 13.51 13.66
N MET A 136 0.63 12.47 14.17
CA MET A 136 1.31 11.38 14.88
C MET A 136 2.23 10.56 13.97
N ASN A 137 1.79 10.27 12.75
CA ASN A 137 2.61 9.58 11.75
C ASN A 137 3.82 10.42 11.35
N ARG A 138 3.65 11.73 11.14
CA ARG A 138 4.75 12.64 10.80
C ARG A 138 5.74 12.77 11.95
N LEU A 139 5.28 12.87 13.19
CA LEU A 139 6.16 12.86 14.36
C LEU A 139 6.93 11.55 14.51
N GLU A 140 6.32 10.41 14.19
CA GLU A 140 6.98 9.10 14.23
C GLU A 140 8.09 9.00 13.17
N SER A 141 7.81 9.42 11.94
CA SER A 141 8.82 9.51 10.88
C SER A 141 9.96 10.45 11.28
N LEU A 142 9.65 11.65 11.76
CA LEU A 142 10.66 12.62 12.19
C LEU A 142 11.49 12.12 13.38
N ALA A 143 10.90 11.36 14.31
CA ALA A 143 11.63 10.76 15.42
C ALA A 143 12.62 9.68 14.95
N GLY A 144 12.28 8.91 13.91
CA GLY A 144 13.20 7.97 13.27
C GLY A 144 14.32 8.68 12.51
N GLU A 145 13.97 9.71 11.75
CA GLU A 145 14.93 10.48 10.94
C GLU A 145 15.88 11.31 11.79
N ALA A 146 15.43 11.85 12.92
CA ALA A 146 16.26 12.59 13.86
C ALA A 146 17.41 11.73 14.44
N GLN A 147 17.35 10.40 14.37
CA GLN A 147 18.46 9.53 14.79
C GLN A 147 19.56 9.40 13.74
N SER A 148 19.22 9.59 12.47
CA SER A 148 20.10 9.37 11.33
C SER A 148 20.60 10.66 10.69
N ARG A 149 19.84 11.75 10.82
CA ARG A 149 20.20 13.06 10.29
C ARG A 149 19.69 14.21 11.18
N PRO A 150 20.33 15.39 11.11
CA PRO A 150 19.74 16.60 11.64
C PRO A 150 18.42 16.93 10.94
N LEU A 151 17.45 17.43 11.72
CA LEU A 151 16.20 17.97 11.19
C LEU A 151 16.42 19.30 10.48
N THR A 152 15.70 19.50 9.36
CA THR A 152 15.63 20.75 8.59
C THR A 152 14.87 21.83 9.38
N GLU A 153 14.97 23.09 8.95
CA GLU A 153 14.29 24.21 9.62
C GLU A 153 12.77 24.03 9.66
N ASN A 154 12.14 23.70 8.53
CA ASN A 154 10.71 23.43 8.45
C ASN A 154 10.25 22.29 9.38
N GLU A 155 11.09 21.27 9.56
CA GLU A 155 10.78 20.14 10.47
C GLU A 155 10.88 20.57 11.93
N ARG A 156 11.83 21.44 12.27
CA ARG A 156 11.95 22.02 13.62
C ARG A 156 10.78 22.94 13.92
N GLU A 157 10.34 23.76 12.97
CA GLU A 157 9.17 24.62 13.11
C GLU A 157 7.90 23.81 13.34
N PHE A 158 7.72 22.71 12.60
CA PHE A 158 6.61 21.79 12.81
C PHE A 158 6.62 21.19 14.23
N VAL A 159 7.77 20.69 14.69
CA VAL A 159 7.88 20.13 16.06
C VAL A 159 7.60 21.19 17.12
N ALA A 160 8.12 22.42 16.95
CA ALA A 160 7.89 23.53 17.87
C ALA A 160 6.42 23.96 17.93
N MET A 161 5.74 23.98 16.78
CA MET A 161 4.32 24.25 16.67
C MET A 161 3.50 23.21 17.44
N VAL A 162 3.78 21.92 17.22
CA VAL A 162 3.09 20.84 17.93
C VAL A 162 3.35 20.91 19.44
N GLU A 163 4.59 21.17 19.85
CA GLU A 163 4.94 21.33 21.27
C GLU A 163 4.17 22.50 21.94
N TYR A 164 4.08 23.64 21.25
CA TYR A 164 3.34 24.81 21.74
C TYR A 164 1.86 24.50 21.93
N HIS A 165 1.23 23.85 20.94
CA HIS A 165 -0.18 23.50 21.03
C HIS A 165 -0.45 22.41 22.07
N ALA A 166 0.36 21.35 22.11
CA ALA A 166 0.22 20.31 23.14
C ALA A 166 0.33 20.89 24.56
N LYS A 167 1.28 21.82 24.79
CA LYS A 167 1.40 22.52 26.08
C LYS A 167 0.20 23.40 26.40
N ASN A 168 -0.39 24.06 25.43
CA ASN A 168 -1.58 24.89 25.66
C ASN A 168 -2.83 24.04 25.91
N LEU A 169 -2.99 22.94 25.17
CA LEU A 169 -4.08 21.97 25.38
C LEU A 169 -3.96 21.28 26.76
N SER A 170 -2.73 20.98 27.21
CA SER A 170 -2.50 20.40 28.55
C SER A 170 -3.03 21.21 29.72
N LYS A 171 -3.24 22.52 29.52
CA LYS A 171 -3.71 23.45 30.56
C LYS A 171 -5.23 23.52 30.64
N ASP A 172 -5.93 23.02 29.63
CA ASP A 172 -7.39 23.00 29.57
C ASP A 172 -7.94 21.80 30.34
N ASP A 173 -9.00 22.02 31.14
CA ASP A 173 -9.58 21.04 32.06
C ASP A 173 -10.11 19.80 31.33
N PHE A 174 -10.48 19.95 30.05
CA PHE A 174 -10.91 18.85 29.17
C PHE A 174 -9.84 17.77 28.98
N TYR A 175 -8.55 18.15 28.96
CA TYR A 175 -7.43 17.22 28.75
C TYR A 175 -6.93 16.54 30.01
N LYS A 176 -7.51 16.86 31.16
CA LYS A 176 -7.24 16.17 32.42
C LYS A 176 -7.95 14.81 32.52
N ASP A 177 -8.91 14.54 31.63
CA ASP A 177 -9.60 13.25 31.57
C ASP A 177 -8.73 12.14 30.95
N LYS A 178 -8.90 10.90 31.44
CA LYS A 178 -7.95 9.79 31.26
C LYS A 178 -7.55 9.49 29.81
N GLN A 179 -8.45 9.68 28.84
CA GLN A 179 -8.19 9.35 27.43
C GLN A 179 -7.50 10.50 26.68
N GLY A 180 -7.92 11.75 26.87
CA GLY A 180 -7.26 12.93 26.28
C GLY A 180 -5.83 13.11 26.80
N ALA A 181 -5.63 12.85 28.10
CA ALA A 181 -4.31 12.86 28.73
C ALA A 181 -3.35 11.81 28.16
N GLN A 182 -3.85 10.64 27.74
CA GLN A 182 -3.02 9.57 27.20
C GLN A 182 -2.46 9.90 25.81
N TYR A 183 -3.29 10.45 24.92
CA TYR A 183 -2.84 10.90 23.60
C TYR A 183 -1.80 12.02 23.71
N LEU A 184 -2.10 13.03 24.52
CA LEU A 184 -1.19 14.15 24.77
C LEU A 184 0.15 13.68 25.36
N LYS A 185 0.13 12.70 26.27
CA LYS A 185 1.34 12.12 26.86
C LYS A 185 2.20 11.40 25.83
N GLN A 186 1.61 10.74 24.84
CA GLN A 186 2.36 10.08 23.76
C GLN A 186 3.00 11.09 22.82
N GLU A 187 2.28 12.16 22.45
CA GLU A 187 2.81 13.27 21.65
C GLU A 187 3.98 13.95 22.35
N LEU A 188 3.81 14.34 23.61
CA LEU A 188 4.85 14.98 24.42
C LEU A 188 6.07 14.07 24.61
N ALA A 189 5.88 12.77 24.79
CA ALA A 189 7.00 11.83 24.92
C ALA A 189 7.85 11.74 23.64
N ARG A 190 7.21 11.82 22.45
CA ARG A 190 7.91 11.84 21.16
C ARG A 190 8.64 13.16 20.94
N VAL A 191 8.01 14.29 21.26
CA VAL A 191 8.65 15.61 21.24
C VAL A 191 9.87 15.65 22.17
N ASP A 192 9.74 15.13 23.40
CA ASP A 192 10.84 15.05 24.36
C ASP A 192 12.00 14.18 23.85
N PHE A 193 11.69 13.09 23.14
CA PHE A 193 12.71 12.26 22.50
C PHE A 193 13.46 13.02 21.41
N ILE A 194 12.74 13.69 20.50
CA ILE A 194 13.33 14.51 19.43
C ILE A 194 14.20 15.61 20.02
N ASN A 195 13.71 16.35 21.02
CA ASN A 195 14.43 17.43 21.68
C ASN A 195 15.72 16.93 22.36
N LYS A 196 15.69 15.75 22.99
CA LYS A 196 16.89 15.12 23.57
C LYS A 196 17.91 14.72 22.52
N THR A 197 17.46 14.21 21.38
CA THR A 197 18.35 13.81 20.27
C THR A 197 18.97 15.04 19.63
N MET A 198 18.19 16.08 19.31
CA MET A 198 18.69 17.36 18.83
C MET A 198 19.70 18.00 19.79
N LYS A 199 19.46 17.91 21.10
CA LYS A 199 20.41 18.41 22.11
C LYS A 199 21.73 17.64 22.08
N LYS A 200 21.68 16.30 21.97
CA LYS A 200 22.87 15.47 21.84
C LYS A 200 23.65 15.76 20.56
N ASP A 201 22.95 16.04 19.45
CA ASP A 201 23.61 16.35 18.17
C ASP A 201 24.26 17.74 18.19
N ARG A 202 23.63 18.71 18.88
CA ARG A 202 24.26 20.00 19.20
C ARG A 202 25.49 19.84 20.09
N GLU A 203 25.41 19.03 21.14
CA GLU A 203 26.54 18.74 22.04
C GLU A 203 27.70 18.02 21.34
N LYS A 204 27.41 17.26 20.26
CA LYS A 204 28.41 16.59 19.40
C LYS A 204 28.95 17.47 18.27
N GLY A 205 28.51 18.72 18.14
CA GLY A 205 28.91 19.61 17.05
C GLY A 205 28.38 19.20 15.67
N GLN A 206 27.34 18.37 15.62
CA GLN A 206 26.73 17.87 14.38
C GLN A 206 25.49 18.68 13.97
N GLY A 207 25.14 19.73 14.73
CA GLY A 207 23.92 20.53 14.58
C GLY A 207 24.09 21.88 13.88
N GLU A 208 25.30 22.24 13.44
CA GLU A 208 25.58 23.47 12.70
C GLU A 208 25.98 23.12 11.27
N TYR A 209 25.06 23.32 10.33
CA TYR A 209 25.43 23.69 8.97
C TYR A 209 24.74 25.02 8.66
N GLU A 210 25.57 25.87 8.09
CA GLU A 210 25.43 27.30 7.83
C GLU A 210 24.23 27.63 6.92
N LEU A 211 23.61 28.79 7.23
CA LEU A 211 22.79 29.71 6.42
C LEU A 211 22.07 29.17 5.17
#